data_AF-A0A9E4KUX0-F1
#
_entry.id   AF-A0A9E4KUX0-F1
#
_cell.length_a   1.000
_cell.length_b   1.000
_cell.length_c   1.000
_cell.angle_alpha   90.00
_cell.angle_beta   90.00
_cell.angle_gamma   90.00
#
_symmetry.space_group_name_H-M   'P 1'
#
loop_
_entity.id
_entity.type
_entity.pdbx_description
1 polymer ?
#
loop_
_entity_poly.entity_id
_entity_poly.type
_entity_poly.pdbx_seq_one_letter_code
_entity_poly.pdbx_strand_id
1 'polypeptide(L)'
;TITEICDRYPARIVDVGPKVAIIEMVGTESVLEEFIEEVRPTGIVEMIRTGVVSMGRGTRIHDTNFINRRALADAAAKADSGNGRIV
;
A
#
# COMPACT_ATOMS: atom_id res chain seq x y z
N THR A 1 21.60 1.77 -15.93
CA THR A 1 20.68 1.25 -16.98
C THR A 1 19.32 0.94 -16.36
N ILE A 2 18.26 0.73 -17.16
CA ILE A 2 16.93 0.38 -16.60
C ILE A 2 16.97 -0.91 -15.78
N THR A 3 17.84 -1.85 -16.15
CA THR A 3 18.10 -3.11 -15.44
C THR A 3 18.63 -2.87 -14.03
N GLU A 4 19.63 -1.99 -13.88
CA GLU A 4 20.18 -1.63 -12.56
C GLU A 4 19.15 -0.94 -11.65
N ILE A 5 18.22 -0.17 -12.23
CA ILE A 5 17.10 0.40 -11.47
C ILE A 5 16.22 -0.76 -11.01
N CYS A 6 15.78 -1.64 -11.91
CA CYS A 6 14.95 -2.79 -11.56
C CYS A 6 15.58 -3.67 -10.47
N ASP A 7 16.89 -3.86 -10.47
CA ASP A 7 17.60 -4.68 -9.47
C ASP A 7 17.55 -4.10 -8.03
N ARG A 8 17.34 -2.79 -7.87
CA ARG A 8 17.19 -2.15 -6.55
C ARG A 8 15.79 -2.28 -5.96
N TYR A 9 14.82 -2.64 -6.79
CA TYR A 9 13.40 -2.64 -6.43
C TYR A 9 12.79 -4.04 -6.60
N PRO A 10 11.61 -4.33 -6.01
CA PRO A 10 10.83 -5.53 -6.32
C PRO A 10 10.15 -5.41 -7.70
N ALA A 11 10.92 -5.04 -8.73
CA ALA A 11 10.49 -4.85 -10.10
C ALA A 11 11.02 -5.98 -10.98
N ARG A 12 10.27 -6.35 -12.02
CA ARG A 12 10.65 -7.39 -12.98
C ARG A 12 10.41 -6.89 -14.39
N ILE A 13 11.41 -7.06 -15.24
CA ILE A 13 11.28 -6.83 -16.69
C ILE A 13 10.54 -8.04 -17.26
N VAL A 14 9.34 -7.82 -17.80
CA VAL A 14 8.47 -8.89 -18.34
C VAL A 14 8.52 -8.99 -19.86
N ASP A 15 8.94 -7.92 -20.54
CA ASP A 15 9.16 -7.89 -21.98
C ASP A 15 10.26 -6.91 -22.35
N VAL A 16 11.00 -7.22 -23.44
CA VAL A 16 12.10 -6.38 -23.94
C VAL A 16 12.01 -6.28 -25.46
N GLY A 17 11.78 -5.07 -25.95
CA GLY A 17 11.94 -4.72 -27.36
C GLY A 17 13.23 -3.92 -27.60
N PRO A 18 13.54 -3.59 -28.88
CA PRO A 18 14.74 -2.85 -29.22
C PRO A 18 14.80 -1.40 -28.69
N LYS A 19 13.65 -0.81 -28.35
CA LYS A 19 13.53 0.59 -27.91
C LYS A 19 12.73 0.78 -26.61
N VAL A 20 11.98 -0.23 -26.18
CA VAL A 20 11.08 -0.16 -25.03
C VAL A 20 11.16 -1.47 -24.25
N ALA A 21 10.86 -1.41 -22.96
CA ALA A 21 10.74 -2.57 -22.10
C ALA A 21 9.46 -2.43 -21.26
N ILE A 22 8.84 -3.56 -20.92
CA ILE A 22 7.68 -3.59 -20.02
C ILE A 22 8.17 -4.09 -18.66
N ILE A 23 7.79 -3.36 -17.61
CA ILE A 23 8.21 -3.63 -16.24
C ILE A 23 6.96 -3.81 -15.37
N GLU A 24 6.93 -4.88 -14.59
CA GLU A 24 5.92 -5.08 -13.54
C GLU A 24 6.55 -4.85 -12.16
N MET A 25 5.76 -4.33 -11.23
CA MET A 25 6.20 -4.08 -9.87
C MET A 25 5.03 -4.15 -8.90
N VAL A 26 5.26 -4.71 -7.72
CA VAL A 26 4.30 -4.72 -6.61
C VAL A 26 5.00 -4.21 -5.37
N GLY A 27 4.41 -3.22 -4.71
CA GLY A 27 4.99 -2.60 -3.53
C GLY A 27 4.00 -1.70 -2.80
N THR A 28 4.47 -1.09 -1.71
CA THR A 28 3.75 0.01 -1.06
C THR A 28 3.75 1.23 -1.96
N GLU A 29 2.80 2.15 -1.75
CA GLU A 29 2.72 3.38 -2.54
C GLU A 29 4.02 4.20 -2.51
N SER A 30 4.68 4.27 -1.35
CA SER A 30 5.97 4.96 -1.21
C SER A 30 7.05 4.39 -2.11
N VAL A 31 7.19 3.07 -2.16
CA VAL A 31 8.23 2.40 -2.96
C VAL A 31 7.93 2.51 -4.45
N LEU A 32 6.64 2.48 -4.83
CA LEU A 32 6.22 2.70 -6.21
C LEU A 32 6.56 4.13 -6.68
N GLU A 33 6.30 5.14 -5.85
CA GLU A 33 6.60 6.54 -6.20
C GLU A 33 8.10 6.77 -6.37
N GLU A 34 8.92 6.25 -5.45
CA GLU A 34 10.38 6.30 -5.55
C GLU A 34 10.89 5.65 -6.86
N PHE A 35 10.36 4.47 -7.21
CA PHE A 35 10.70 3.80 -8.46
C PHE A 35 10.29 4.64 -9.69
N ILE A 36 9.08 5.20 -9.70
CA ILE A 36 8.57 6.04 -10.79
C ILE A 36 9.47 7.25 -11.02
N GLU A 37 9.91 7.91 -9.95
CA GLU A 37 10.82 9.05 -10.06
C GLU A 37 12.19 8.66 -10.61
N GLU A 38 12.73 7.49 -10.24
CA GLU A 38 13.99 7.01 -10.80
C GLU A 38 13.88 6.63 -12.29
N VAL A 39 12.75 6.08 -12.74
CA VAL A 39 12.57 5.70 -14.15
C VAL A 39 12.09 6.85 -15.03
N ARG A 40 11.56 7.93 -14.46
CA ARG A 40 11.05 9.10 -15.19
C ARG A 40 12.02 9.63 -16.26
N PRO A 41 13.35 9.73 -16.04
CA PRO A 41 14.31 10.20 -17.05
C PRO A 41 14.48 9.26 -18.25
N THR A 42 14.17 7.97 -18.10
CA THR A 42 14.26 6.99 -19.20
C THR A 42 13.14 7.13 -20.23
N GLY A 43 12.06 7.85 -19.87
CA GLY A 43 10.91 8.07 -20.73
C GLY A 43 9.84 6.99 -20.53
N ILE A 44 8.83 7.29 -19.72
CA ILE A 44 7.67 6.43 -19.53
C ILE A 44 6.74 6.61 -20.73
N VAL A 45 6.58 5.56 -21.53
CA VAL A 45 5.69 5.57 -22.71
C VAL A 45 4.23 5.44 -22.28
N GLU A 46 3.95 4.53 -21.34
CA GLU A 46 2.62 4.25 -20.81
C GLU A 46 2.75 3.74 -19.37
N MET A 47 1.74 3.99 -18.53
CA MET A 47 1.67 3.49 -17.16
C MET A 47 0.24 3.10 -16.79
N ILE A 48 0.09 1.91 -16.20
CA ILE A 48 -1.16 1.41 -15.63
C ILE A 48 -0.92 1.07 -14.16
N ARG A 49 -1.77 1.57 -13.25
CA ARG A 49 -1.71 1.26 -11.82
C ARG A 49 -3.08 0.87 -11.28
N THR A 50 -3.11 -0.15 -10.43
CA THR A 50 -4.35 -0.65 -9.79
C THR A 50 -4.80 0.18 -8.58
N GLY A 51 -3.96 1.11 -8.09
CA GLY A 51 -4.14 1.74 -6.78
C GLY A 51 -3.82 0.79 -5.63
N VAL A 52 -4.17 1.19 -4.40
CA VAL A 52 -3.95 0.37 -3.20
C VAL A 52 -4.93 -0.80 -3.19
N VAL A 53 -4.38 -2.01 -3.19
CA VAL A 53 -5.14 -3.25 -3.00
C VAL A 53 -4.73 -3.85 -1.66
N SER A 54 -5.71 -4.17 -0.81
CA SER A 54 -5.45 -4.75 0.51
C SER A 54 -6.30 -5.98 0.76
N MET A 55 -5.75 -6.94 1.50
CA MET A 55 -6.44 -8.15 1.93
C MET A 55 -6.06 -8.43 3.37
N GLY A 56 -7.06 -8.78 4.19
CA GLY A 56 -6.83 -9.24 5.55
C GLY A 56 -5.96 -10.51 5.54
N ARG A 57 -4.90 -10.53 6.34
CA ARG A 57 -4.06 -11.71 6.53
C ARG A 57 -4.53 -12.50 7.74
N GLY A 58 -4.66 -13.82 7.61
CA GLY A 58 -5.09 -14.70 8.69
C GLY A 58 -6.58 -15.01 8.63
N THR A 59 -7.31 -14.75 9.73
CA THR A 59 -8.75 -15.02 9.85
C THR A 59 -9.52 -14.38 8.69
N ARG A 60 -10.51 -15.10 8.14
CA ARG A 60 -11.33 -14.56 7.05
C ARG A 60 -11.95 -13.25 7.52
N ILE A 61 -11.96 -12.26 6.64
CA ILE A 61 -12.60 -10.97 6.86
C ILE A 61 -14.03 -11.14 7.37
N HIS A 62 -14.77 -12.14 6.88
CA HIS A 62 -16.13 -12.45 7.31
C HIS A 62 -16.24 -13.14 8.67
N ASP A 63 -15.19 -13.83 9.12
CA ASP A 63 -15.18 -14.61 10.36
C ASP A 63 -14.68 -13.78 11.56
N THR A 64 -14.23 -12.54 11.31
CA THR A 64 -13.73 -11.66 12.37
C THR A 64 -14.85 -10.69 12.74
N ASN A 65 -15.26 -10.66 14.01
CA ASN A 65 -16.00 -9.52 14.55
C ASN A 65 -15.09 -8.31 14.37
N PHE A 66 -15.36 -7.47 13.35
CA PHE A 66 -14.63 -6.24 13.14
C PHE A 66 -14.82 -5.35 14.37
N ILE A 67 -13.87 -5.43 15.30
CA ILE A 67 -13.83 -4.50 16.42
C ILE A 67 -13.40 -3.18 15.81
N ASN A 68 -14.39 -2.35 15.51
CA ASN A 68 -14.17 -1.00 14.99
C ASN A 68 -13.37 -0.24 16.05
N ARG A 69 -12.09 0.00 15.77
CA ARG A 69 -11.18 0.69 16.70
C ARG A 69 -11.63 2.13 16.99
N ARG A 70 -12.41 2.72 16.09
CA ARG A 70 -13.11 4.00 16.27
C ARG A 70 -14.25 3.86 17.28
N ALA A 71 -15.05 2.80 17.19
CA ALA A 71 -16.09 2.49 18.16
C ALA A 71 -15.53 2.20 19.57
N LEU A 72 -14.35 1.57 19.68
CA LEU A 72 -13.66 1.41 20.97
C LEU A 72 -13.20 2.76 21.55
N ALA A 73 -12.68 3.67 20.72
CA ALA A 73 -12.29 5.01 21.15
C ALA A 73 -13.51 5.83 21.61
N ASP A 74 -14.62 5.73 20.88
CA ASP A 74 -15.88 6.39 21.23
C ASP A 74 -16.52 5.79 22.50
N ALA A 75 -16.35 4.48 22.74
CA ALA A 75 -16.82 3.80 23.95
C ALA A 75 -15.94 4.12 25.18
N ALA A 76 -14.62 4.22 25.01
CA ALA A 76 -13.71 4.63 26.07
C ALA A 76 -13.96 6.08 26.52
N ALA A 77 -14.30 6.98 25.59
CA ALA A 77 -14.65 8.37 25.90
C ALA A 77 -15.95 8.52 26.71
N LYS A 78 -16.91 7.59 26.58
CA LYS A 78 -18.18 7.60 27.36
C LYS A 78 -18.05 7.01 28.76
N ALA A 79 -16.98 6.27 29.05
CA ALA A 79 -16.77 5.66 30.37
C ALA A 79 -16.18 6.64 31.41
N ASP A 80 -15.57 7.75 30.97
CA ASP A 80 -14.90 8.72 31.85
C ASP A 80 -15.84 9.81 32.42
N SER A 81 -17.06 9.95 31.91
CA SER A 81 -18.04 10.94 32.43
C SER A 81 -18.93 10.41 33.55
N GLY A 82 -18.67 9.20 34.06
CA GLY A 82 -19.60 8.41 34.86
C GLY A 82 -19.22 8.19 36.33
N ASN A 83 -18.41 9.03 36.96
CA ASN A 83 -18.18 8.93 38.41
C ASN A 83 -18.46 10.26 39.12
N GLY A 84 -19.75 10.56 39.25
CA GLY A 84 -20.25 11.52 40.23
C GLY A 84 -19.91 11.03 41.62
N ARG A 85 -18.95 11.71 42.27
CA ARG A 85 -18.63 11.56 43.69
C ARG A 85 -19.91 11.73 44.50
N ILE A 86 -20.41 10.63 45.06
CA ILE A 86 -21.20 10.65 46.29
C ILE A 86 -20.21 10.35 47.42
N VAL A 87 -19.69 11.43 48.02
CA VAL A 87 -19.35 11.57 49.45
C VAL A 87 -19.39 13.05 49.81
#